data_AF-A0A925F8B5-F1
#
_entry.id   AF-A0A925F8B5-F1
#
_cell.length_a   1.000
_cell.length_b   1.000
_cell.length_c   1.000
_cell.angle_alpha   90.00
_cell.angle_beta   90.00
_cell.angle_gamma   90.00
#
_symmetry.space_group_name_H-M   'P 1'
#
loop_
_entity.id
_entity.type
_entity.pdbx_description
1 polymer ?
#
loop_
_entity_poly.entity_id
_entity_poly.type
_entity_poly.pdbx_seq_one_letter_code
_entity_poly.pdbx_strand_id
1 'polypeptide(L)'
;VVNVSSPNTPGLRDLQEKEPLTNLLNKLKTENLKFKTQKPILLKIAPDLTDSQLDDIIEIVRETGTAGVIATNTTIRRSESDGSPLRTDPTVLTAAGAGGLSGPPLKDQSTHVIRYLVEKSGHAFPVIGVGGIETAADALEKLEAGASLVQLYTGFIYEGPGVARRICEGLLAEKR
;
A
#
# COMPACT_ATOMS: atom_id res chain seq x y z
N VAL A 1 -2.11 -10.44 7.39
CA VAL A 1 -1.82 -9.00 7.15
C VAL A 1 -2.46 -8.21 8.27
N VAL A 2 -1.72 -7.30 8.88
CA VAL A 2 -2.20 -6.35 9.89
C VAL A 2 -2.55 -5.06 9.17
N ASN A 3 -3.80 -4.63 9.28
CA ASN A 3 -4.29 -3.42 8.61
C ASN A 3 -4.56 -2.33 9.64
N VAL A 4 -3.77 -1.27 9.59
CA VAL A 4 -3.90 -0.06 10.42
C VAL A 4 -4.13 1.19 9.57
N SER A 5 -4.58 1.01 8.31
CA SER A 5 -4.57 2.08 7.30
C SER A 5 -5.95 2.43 6.73
N SER A 6 -7.02 1.78 7.20
CA SER A 6 -8.39 2.09 6.78
C SER A 6 -8.77 3.53 7.15
N PRO A 7 -9.22 4.37 6.20
CA PRO A 7 -9.77 5.69 6.52
C PRO A 7 -11.20 5.62 7.06
N ASN A 8 -11.86 4.46 6.96
CA ASN A 8 -13.28 4.31 7.27
C ASN A 8 -13.55 3.89 8.73
N THR A 9 -12.49 3.75 9.53
CA THR A 9 -12.59 3.38 10.94
C THR A 9 -11.98 4.51 11.76
N PRO A 10 -12.79 5.33 12.45
CA PRO A 10 -12.29 6.44 13.27
C PRO A 10 -11.22 5.96 14.25
N GLY A 11 -10.10 6.70 14.32
CA GLY A 11 -8.96 6.41 15.21
C GLY A 11 -8.06 5.24 14.80
N LEU A 12 -8.37 4.49 13.72
CA LEU A 12 -7.54 3.35 13.33
C LEU A 12 -6.16 3.77 12.80
N ARG A 13 -6.11 4.88 12.05
CA ARG A 13 -4.85 5.39 11.47
C ARG A 13 -3.87 5.91 12.54
N ASP A 14 -4.38 6.27 13.71
CA ASP A 14 -3.57 6.72 14.86
C ASP A 14 -2.72 5.55 15.41
N LEU A 15 -3.14 4.30 15.18
CA LEU A 15 -2.33 3.12 15.47
C LEU A 15 -1.10 2.97 14.55
N GLN A 16 -0.91 3.85 13.56
CA GLN A 16 0.32 3.90 12.76
C GLN A 16 1.43 4.70 13.45
N GLU A 17 1.15 5.37 14.56
CA GLU A 17 2.19 5.96 15.39
C GLU A 17 3.13 4.88 15.93
N LYS A 18 4.41 5.26 16.11
CA LYS A 18 5.50 4.32 16.34
C LYS A 18 5.26 3.38 17.53
N GLU A 19 4.98 3.94 18.70
CA GLU A 19 4.80 3.15 19.92
C GLU A 19 3.60 2.18 19.87
N PRO A 20 2.35 2.61 19.56
CA PRO A 20 1.22 1.70 19.52
C PRO A 20 1.39 0.61 18.44
N LEU A 21 1.98 0.95 17.29
CA LEU A 21 2.20 -0.02 16.22
C LEU A 21 3.23 -1.09 16.62
N THR A 22 4.37 -0.68 17.18
CA THR A 22 5.40 -1.61 17.67
C THR A 22 4.82 -2.55 18.72
N ASN A 23 4.04 -2.01 19.67
CA ASN A 23 3.37 -2.81 20.70
C ASN A 23 2.39 -3.83 20.11
N LEU A 24 1.59 -3.43 19.12
CA LEU A 24 0.66 -4.31 18.43
C LEU A 24 1.39 -5.46 17.71
N LEU A 25 2.42 -5.13 16.92
CA LEU A 25 3.16 -6.11 16.13
C LEU A 25 3.94 -7.10 17.01
N ASN A 26 4.54 -6.64 18.11
CA ASN A 26 5.21 -7.52 19.07
C ASN A 26 4.23 -8.49 19.77
N LYS A 27 3.03 -8.02 20.13
CA LYS A 27 1.97 -8.89 20.66
C LYS A 27 1.56 -9.95 19.64
N LEU A 28 1.30 -9.54 18.39
CA LEU A 28 0.95 -10.48 17.32
C LEU A 28 2.06 -11.50 17.04
N LYS A 29 3.33 -11.06 17.07
CA LYS A 29 4.48 -11.96 16.94
C LYS A 29 4.51 -12.97 18.10
N THR A 30 4.30 -12.52 19.32
CA THR A 30 4.24 -13.38 20.52
C THR A 30 3.13 -14.42 20.40
N GLU A 31 1.95 -14.05 19.94
CA GLU A 31 0.85 -14.98 19.68
C GLU A 31 1.17 -15.95 18.54
N ASN A 32 1.79 -15.46 17.46
CA ASN A 32 2.18 -16.28 16.32
C ASN A 32 3.18 -17.38 16.69
N LEU A 33 4.09 -17.11 17.65
CA LEU A 33 5.06 -18.09 18.15
C LEU A 33 4.40 -19.31 18.84
N LYS A 34 3.13 -19.19 19.28
CA LYS A 34 2.40 -20.30 19.92
C LYS A 34 1.90 -21.35 18.93
N PHE A 35 1.87 -21.04 17.63
CA PHE A 35 1.42 -21.97 16.60
C PHE A 35 2.58 -22.85 16.11
N LYS A 36 2.29 -24.14 15.86
CA LYS A 36 3.26 -25.09 15.27
C LYS A 36 3.83 -24.59 13.93
N THR A 37 2.99 -23.94 13.14
CA THR A 37 3.39 -23.30 11.88
C THR A 37 3.13 -21.81 12.00
N GLN A 38 4.21 -21.05 12.15
CA GLN A 38 4.18 -19.61 12.23
C GLN A 38 3.88 -19.02 10.85
N LYS A 39 3.01 -18.02 10.80
CA LYS A 39 2.67 -17.32 9.54
C LYS A 39 3.45 -16.02 9.43
N PRO A 40 3.89 -15.61 8.22
CA PRO A 40 4.50 -14.30 8.04
C PRO A 40 3.48 -13.20 8.37
N ILE A 41 3.90 -12.25 9.20
CA ILE A 41 3.12 -11.06 9.54
C ILE A 41 3.53 -9.96 8.58
N LEU A 42 2.60 -9.45 7.77
CA LEU A 42 2.81 -8.28 6.93
C LEU A 42 1.99 -7.10 7.45
N LEU A 43 2.51 -5.89 7.33
CA LEU A 43 1.84 -4.65 7.68
C LEU A 43 1.30 -3.95 6.43
N LYS A 44 0.04 -3.47 6.45
CA LYS A 44 -0.53 -2.65 5.35
C LYS A 44 -0.71 -1.20 5.80
N ILE A 45 -0.03 -0.29 5.10
CA ILE A 45 0.05 1.14 5.46
C ILE A 45 -0.80 2.04 4.54
N ALA A 46 -1.10 3.24 5.03
CA ALA A 46 -1.78 4.27 4.23
C ALA A 46 -0.78 4.97 3.29
N PRO A 47 -1.23 5.50 2.14
CA PRO A 47 -0.39 6.33 1.28
C PRO A 47 -0.18 7.75 1.83
N ASP A 48 -1.03 8.16 2.77
CA ASP A 48 -1.08 9.53 3.31
C ASP A 48 -0.14 9.71 4.52
N LEU A 49 1.08 9.19 4.41
CA LEU A 49 2.13 9.32 5.42
C LEU A 49 3.20 10.31 4.92
N THR A 50 3.80 11.07 5.84
CA THR A 50 5.00 11.86 5.55
C THR A 50 6.24 10.95 5.47
N ASP A 51 7.30 11.43 4.83
CA ASP A 51 8.59 10.73 4.77
C ASP A 51 9.12 10.34 6.17
N SER A 52 8.97 11.23 7.16
CA SER A 52 9.35 10.93 8.55
C SER A 52 8.51 9.80 9.16
N GLN A 53 7.22 9.74 8.84
CA GLN A 53 6.37 8.63 9.27
C GLN A 53 6.72 7.33 8.53
N LEU A 54 7.17 7.40 7.28
CA LEU A 54 7.70 6.23 6.57
C LEU A 54 9.02 5.74 7.18
N ASP A 55 9.88 6.64 7.65
CA ASP A 55 11.08 6.29 8.40
C ASP A 55 10.73 5.53 9.70
N ASP A 56 9.71 5.99 10.43
CA ASP A 56 9.19 5.28 11.60
C ASP A 56 8.70 3.87 11.21
N ILE A 57 7.95 3.72 10.10
CA ILE A 57 7.51 2.39 9.61
C ILE A 57 8.71 1.46 9.34
N ILE A 58 9.78 1.96 8.73
CA ILE A 58 11.00 1.17 8.46
C ILE A 58 11.62 0.67 9.76
N GLU A 59 11.74 1.55 10.76
CA GLU A 59 12.29 1.20 12.06
C GLU A 59 11.42 0.17 12.80
N ILE A 60 10.10 0.37 12.81
CA ILE A 60 9.13 -0.55 13.43
C ILE A 60 9.21 -1.93 12.80
N VAL A 61 9.25 -2.01 11.47
CA VAL A 61 9.34 -3.29 10.75
C VAL A 61 10.63 -4.03 11.12
N ARG A 62 11.75 -3.30 11.20
CA ARG A 62 13.06 -3.84 11.62
C ARG A 62 13.03 -4.34 13.06
N GLU A 63 12.53 -3.53 14.00
CA GLU A 63 12.47 -3.86 15.43
C GLU A 63 11.57 -5.07 15.71
N THR A 64 10.39 -5.09 15.10
CA THR A 64 9.40 -6.13 15.32
C THR A 64 9.74 -7.42 14.56
N GLY A 65 10.60 -7.35 13.55
CA GLY A 65 10.85 -8.45 12.62
C GLY A 65 9.59 -8.78 11.80
N THR A 66 8.82 -7.76 11.44
CA THR A 66 7.67 -7.89 10.53
C THR A 66 8.16 -8.35 9.16
N ALA A 67 7.47 -9.30 8.54
CA ALA A 67 7.98 -10.02 7.37
C ALA A 67 7.92 -9.21 6.06
N GLY A 68 7.20 -8.08 6.04
CA GLY A 68 7.10 -7.22 4.87
C GLY A 68 5.98 -6.18 4.99
N VAL A 69 5.93 -5.28 4.01
CA VAL A 69 4.96 -4.17 3.96
C VAL A 69 4.12 -4.25 2.71
N ILE A 70 2.82 -3.96 2.81
CA ILE A 70 1.91 -3.75 1.68
C ILE A 70 1.68 -2.25 1.54
N ALA A 71 2.16 -1.68 0.44
CA ALA A 71 2.11 -0.26 0.13
C ALA A 71 1.31 -0.08 -1.18
N THR A 72 0.07 0.41 -1.18
CA THR A 72 -0.65 1.05 -0.06
C THR A 72 -2.12 0.65 0.04
N ASN A 73 -2.78 1.16 1.08
CA ASN A 73 -4.23 1.25 1.16
C ASN A 73 -4.75 2.49 0.38
N THR A 74 -6.00 2.88 0.58
CA THR A 74 -6.65 4.02 -0.07
C THR A 74 -6.18 5.37 0.47
N THR A 75 -6.25 6.41 -0.37
CA THR A 75 -5.95 7.80 0.02
C THR A 75 -7.23 8.53 0.43
N ILE A 76 -7.11 9.55 1.29
CA ILE A 76 -8.19 10.52 1.54
C ILE A 76 -8.09 11.78 0.68
N ARG A 77 -7.02 11.90 -0.14
CA ARG A 77 -6.76 13.05 -1.02
C ARG A 77 -7.77 13.12 -2.16
N ARG A 78 -8.53 14.20 -2.24
CA ARG A 78 -9.65 14.38 -3.18
C ARG A 78 -9.68 15.72 -3.91
N SER A 79 -8.79 16.67 -3.60
CA SER A 79 -8.75 17.99 -4.24
C SER A 79 -7.37 18.32 -4.80
N GLU A 80 -7.30 19.27 -5.72
CA GLU A 80 -6.00 19.74 -6.22
C GLU A 80 -5.10 20.25 -5.09
N SER A 81 -5.69 20.88 -4.06
CA SER A 81 -4.98 21.39 -2.89
C SER A 81 -4.35 20.32 -2.00
N ASP A 82 -4.81 19.07 -2.05
CA ASP A 82 -4.20 17.93 -1.36
C ASP A 82 -3.37 17.03 -2.29
N GLY A 83 -3.19 17.47 -3.54
CA GLY A 83 -2.41 16.77 -4.57
C GLY A 83 -3.16 15.65 -5.28
N SER A 84 -4.49 15.57 -5.15
CA SER A 84 -5.30 14.59 -5.88
C SER A 84 -5.38 14.95 -7.38
N PRO A 85 -5.14 14.01 -8.31
CA PRO A 85 -5.27 14.26 -9.75
C PRO A 85 -6.72 14.09 -10.25
N LEU A 86 -7.70 14.09 -9.34
CA LEU A 86 -9.11 13.92 -9.68
C LEU A 86 -9.62 15.08 -10.55
N ARG A 87 -10.33 14.71 -11.62
CA ARG A 87 -11.05 15.64 -12.51
C ARG A 87 -12.57 15.59 -12.31
N THR A 88 -13.01 14.78 -11.35
CA THR A 88 -14.43 14.59 -11.03
C THR A 88 -15.01 15.87 -10.46
N ASP A 89 -16.22 16.23 -10.88
CA ASP A 89 -16.91 17.42 -10.39
C ASP A 89 -17.03 17.43 -8.85
N PRO A 90 -16.72 18.55 -8.16
CA PRO A 90 -16.79 18.64 -6.70
C PRO A 90 -18.17 18.29 -6.11
N THR A 91 -19.27 18.52 -6.84
CA THR A 91 -20.62 18.17 -6.40
C THR A 91 -20.80 16.65 -6.32
N VAL A 92 -20.23 15.92 -7.29
CA VAL A 92 -20.23 14.45 -7.31
C VAL A 92 -19.36 13.91 -6.17
N LEU A 93 -18.19 14.52 -5.92
CA LEU A 93 -17.34 14.14 -4.79
C LEU A 93 -18.02 14.37 -3.44
N THR A 94 -18.71 15.51 -3.30
CA THR A 94 -19.49 15.83 -2.09
C THR A 94 -20.61 14.82 -1.88
N ALA A 95 -21.35 14.47 -2.93
CA ALA A 95 -22.42 13.47 -2.87
C ALA A 95 -21.90 12.06 -2.55
N ALA A 96 -20.70 11.71 -3.02
CA ALA A 96 -20.06 10.43 -2.71
C ALA A 96 -19.64 10.29 -1.23
N GLY A 97 -19.52 11.40 -0.51
CA GLY A 97 -19.23 11.44 0.91
C GLY A 97 -17.79 11.05 1.29
N ALA A 98 -17.59 10.89 2.59
CA ALA A 98 -16.29 10.51 3.16
C ALA A 98 -15.91 9.07 2.82
N GLY A 99 -14.61 8.81 2.72
CA GLY A 99 -14.06 7.47 2.57
C GLY A 99 -12.75 7.46 1.79
N GLY A 100 -12.23 6.27 1.51
CA GLY A 100 -10.99 6.09 0.76
C GLY A 100 -11.17 6.15 -0.76
N LEU A 101 -10.28 6.86 -1.44
CA LEU A 101 -10.11 6.88 -2.89
C LEU A 101 -9.09 5.81 -3.33
N SER A 102 -9.42 5.09 -4.40
CA SER A 102 -8.60 4.04 -5.02
C SER A 102 -8.48 4.28 -6.52
N GLY A 103 -7.72 3.43 -7.22
CA GLY A 103 -7.64 3.45 -8.67
C GLY A 103 -6.55 4.37 -9.22
N PRO A 104 -6.63 4.76 -10.50
CA PRO A 104 -5.58 5.53 -11.18
C PRO A 104 -5.12 6.79 -10.44
N PRO A 105 -5.99 7.57 -9.76
CA PRO A 105 -5.55 8.73 -9.01
C PRO A 105 -4.55 8.44 -7.89
N LEU A 106 -4.47 7.20 -7.41
CA LEU A 106 -3.55 6.76 -6.36
C LEU A 106 -2.20 6.27 -6.92
N LYS A 107 -2.04 6.15 -8.25
CA LYS A 107 -0.90 5.47 -8.85
C LYS A 107 0.42 6.12 -8.43
N ASP A 108 0.61 7.41 -8.68
CA ASP A 108 1.89 8.07 -8.47
C ASP A 108 2.27 8.10 -6.97
N GLN A 109 1.31 8.43 -6.10
CA GLN A 109 1.53 8.46 -4.65
C GLN A 109 1.92 7.08 -4.11
N SER A 110 1.23 6.02 -4.53
CA SER A 110 1.58 4.66 -4.09
C SER A 110 2.92 4.19 -4.68
N THR A 111 3.28 4.56 -5.91
CA THR A 111 4.62 4.27 -6.47
C THR A 111 5.70 4.95 -5.64
N HIS A 112 5.49 6.22 -5.28
CA HIS A 112 6.42 6.98 -4.44
C HIS A 112 6.65 6.31 -3.08
N VAL A 113 5.58 5.92 -2.38
CA VAL A 113 5.70 5.25 -1.06
C VAL A 113 6.46 3.92 -1.18
N ILE A 114 6.21 3.13 -2.22
CA ILE A 114 6.95 1.89 -2.46
C ILE A 114 8.45 2.19 -2.62
N ARG A 115 8.79 3.12 -3.51
CA ARG A 115 10.18 3.49 -3.79
C ARG A 115 10.88 4.00 -2.53
N TYR A 116 10.22 4.88 -1.78
CA TYR A 116 10.75 5.44 -0.54
C TYR A 116 11.09 4.32 0.45
N LEU A 117 10.14 3.41 0.73
CA LEU A 117 10.35 2.30 1.66
C LEU A 117 11.50 1.40 1.23
N VAL A 118 11.57 1.04 -0.05
CA VAL A 118 12.60 0.13 -0.56
C VAL A 118 13.99 0.78 -0.49
N GLU A 119 14.12 2.02 -0.97
CA GLU A 119 15.40 2.74 -0.98
C GLU A 119 15.90 3.04 0.43
N LYS A 120 15.04 3.60 1.30
CA LYS A 120 15.42 4.02 2.65
C LYS A 120 15.66 2.86 3.60
N SER A 121 14.96 1.74 3.42
CA SER A 121 15.25 0.53 4.18
C SER A 121 16.50 -0.22 3.69
N GLY A 122 17.08 0.17 2.55
CA GLY A 122 18.18 -0.57 1.94
C GLY A 122 17.79 -1.99 1.53
N HIS A 123 16.55 -2.16 1.04
CA HIS A 123 15.99 -3.47 0.67
C HIS A 123 15.92 -4.48 1.84
N ALA A 124 15.75 -4.02 3.08
CA ALA A 124 15.77 -4.88 4.27
C ALA A 124 14.56 -5.84 4.37
N PHE A 125 13.45 -5.54 3.69
CA PHE A 125 12.23 -6.36 3.70
C PHE A 125 11.45 -6.25 2.38
N PRO A 126 10.67 -7.27 2.00
CA PRO A 126 9.85 -7.20 0.79
C PRO A 126 8.71 -6.19 0.93
N VAL A 127 8.47 -5.44 -0.15
CA VAL A 127 7.32 -4.55 -0.30
C VAL A 127 6.38 -5.11 -1.37
N ILE A 128 5.09 -5.20 -1.06
CA ILE A 128 4.03 -5.55 -2.00
C ILE A 128 3.36 -4.27 -2.48
N GLY A 129 3.51 -3.96 -3.76
CA GLY A 129 3.01 -2.74 -4.39
C GLY A 129 1.53 -2.81 -4.78
N VAL A 130 0.74 -1.83 -4.35
CA VAL A 130 -0.72 -1.77 -4.54
C VAL A 130 -1.14 -0.32 -4.72
N GLY A 131 -2.00 -0.06 -5.71
CA GLY A 131 -2.59 1.26 -5.94
C GLY A 131 -2.46 1.69 -7.39
N GLY A 132 -3.61 1.91 -8.05
CA GLY A 132 -3.66 2.40 -9.44
C GLY A 132 -3.05 1.48 -10.50
N ILE A 133 -3.09 0.16 -10.31
CA ILE A 133 -2.59 -0.81 -11.29
C ILE A 133 -3.75 -1.30 -12.17
N GLU A 134 -3.71 -0.95 -13.45
CA GLU A 134 -4.70 -1.38 -14.45
C GLU A 134 -4.04 -2.05 -15.66
N THR A 135 -2.78 -1.69 -15.95
CA THR A 135 -2.02 -2.20 -17.10
C THR A 135 -0.73 -2.92 -16.69
N ALA A 136 -0.10 -3.60 -17.66
CA ALA A 136 1.22 -4.21 -17.47
C ALA A 136 2.30 -3.16 -17.17
N ALA A 137 2.21 -1.98 -17.82
CA ALA A 137 3.11 -0.86 -17.57
C ALA A 137 2.99 -0.35 -16.13
N ASP A 138 1.78 -0.20 -15.60
CA ASP A 138 1.61 0.21 -14.20
C ASP A 138 2.18 -0.83 -13.23
N ALA A 139 2.00 -2.12 -13.51
CA ALA A 139 2.59 -3.17 -12.70
C ALA A 139 4.12 -3.16 -12.76
N LEU A 140 4.70 -2.95 -13.96
CA LEU A 140 6.14 -2.82 -14.16
C LEU A 140 6.69 -1.64 -13.37
N GLU A 141 6.02 -0.49 -13.41
CA GLU A 141 6.41 0.73 -12.67
C GLU A 141 6.56 0.47 -11.16
N LYS A 142 5.65 -0.34 -10.56
CA LYS A 142 5.74 -0.73 -9.14
C LYS A 142 6.92 -1.68 -8.89
N LEU A 143 7.15 -2.63 -9.81
CA LEU A 143 8.27 -3.58 -9.70
C LEU A 143 9.61 -2.85 -9.83
N GLU A 144 9.73 -1.89 -10.75
CA GLU A 144 10.91 -1.04 -10.92
C GLU A 144 11.12 -0.08 -9.74
N ALA A 145 10.04 0.35 -9.08
CA ALA A 145 10.13 1.04 -7.79
C ALA A 145 10.60 0.12 -6.63
N GLY A 146 10.80 -1.18 -6.89
CA GLY A 146 11.38 -2.14 -5.95
C GLY A 146 10.37 -3.06 -5.28
N ALA A 147 9.09 -3.03 -5.66
CA ALA A 147 8.12 -3.99 -5.14
C ALA A 147 8.50 -5.43 -5.54
N SER A 148 8.40 -6.35 -4.59
CA SER A 148 8.64 -7.78 -4.83
C SER A 148 7.42 -8.49 -5.44
N LEU A 149 6.22 -7.98 -5.14
CA LEU A 149 4.93 -8.46 -5.64
C LEU A 149 4.01 -7.26 -5.90
N VAL A 150 2.98 -7.45 -6.72
CA VAL A 150 1.94 -6.43 -6.96
C VAL A 150 0.54 -6.97 -6.66
N GLN A 151 -0.38 -6.08 -6.25
CA GLN A 151 -1.81 -6.37 -6.12
C GLN A 151 -2.64 -5.28 -6.79
N LEU A 152 -3.82 -5.65 -7.28
CA LEU A 152 -4.77 -4.73 -7.90
C LEU A 152 -6.18 -4.96 -7.36
N TYR A 153 -7.01 -3.92 -7.42
CA TYR A 153 -8.44 -4.00 -7.09
C TYR A 153 -9.25 -3.20 -8.09
N THR A 154 -9.11 -1.87 -8.12
CA THR A 154 -9.90 -1.00 -9.00
C THR A 154 -9.76 -1.39 -10.47
N GLY A 155 -8.54 -1.74 -10.91
CA GLY A 155 -8.33 -2.29 -12.25
C GLY A 155 -9.21 -3.51 -12.55
N PHE A 156 -9.37 -4.46 -11.61
CA PHE A 156 -10.27 -5.60 -11.83
C PHE A 156 -11.73 -5.20 -12.08
N ILE A 157 -12.20 -4.12 -11.45
CA ILE A 157 -13.59 -3.65 -11.60
C ILE A 157 -13.82 -3.08 -13.00
N TYR A 158 -12.88 -2.31 -13.54
CA TYR A 158 -13.03 -1.65 -14.84
C TYR A 158 -12.54 -2.50 -16.02
N GLU A 159 -11.50 -3.30 -15.82
CA GLU A 159 -10.82 -4.10 -16.84
C GLU A 159 -11.34 -5.55 -16.93
N GLY A 160 -12.11 -5.97 -15.93
CA GLY A 160 -12.70 -7.31 -15.83
C GLY A 160 -11.69 -8.42 -15.50
N PRO A 161 -12.14 -9.69 -15.48
CA PRO A 161 -11.34 -10.82 -14.99
C PRO A 161 -10.10 -11.13 -15.82
N GLY A 162 -10.05 -10.67 -17.07
CA GLY A 162 -8.89 -10.83 -17.94
C GLY A 162 -7.67 -9.98 -17.56
N VAL A 163 -7.83 -8.99 -16.67
CA VAL A 163 -6.76 -8.03 -16.32
C VAL A 163 -5.50 -8.70 -15.80
N ALA A 164 -5.64 -9.72 -14.94
CA ALA A 164 -4.50 -10.42 -14.36
C ALA A 164 -3.67 -11.13 -15.44
N ARG A 165 -4.35 -11.79 -16.39
CA ARG A 165 -3.68 -12.45 -17.53
C ARG A 165 -2.98 -11.42 -18.42
N ARG A 166 -3.65 -10.33 -18.78
CA ARG A 166 -3.08 -9.26 -19.63
C ARG A 166 -1.83 -8.64 -19.00
N ILE A 167 -1.87 -8.37 -17.69
CA ILE A 167 -0.71 -7.84 -16.96
C ILE A 167 0.44 -8.85 -17.00
N CYS A 168 0.20 -10.12 -16.68
CA CYS A 168 1.25 -11.15 -16.72
C CYS A 168 1.85 -11.32 -18.13
N GLU A 169 1.02 -11.37 -19.17
CA GLU A 169 1.48 -11.48 -20.57
C GLU A 169 2.30 -10.25 -20.98
N GLY A 170 1.87 -9.04 -20.62
CA GLY A 170 2.62 -7.80 -20.88
C GLY A 170 3.97 -7.76 -20.16
N LEU A 171 4.02 -8.14 -18.88
CA LEU A 171 5.28 -8.19 -18.12
C LEU A 171 6.28 -9.21 -18.68
N LEU A 172 5.80 -10.30 -19.29
CA LEU A 172 6.66 -11.28 -19.95
C LEU A 172 7.20 -10.78 -21.30
N ALA A 173 6.46 -9.90 -21.98
CA ALA A 173 6.89 -9.28 -23.23
C ALA A 173 8.00 -8.25 -23.02
N GLU A 174 7.92 -7.45 -21.95
CA GLU A 174 8.94 -6.43 -21.58
C GLU A 174 10.27 -7.04 -21.09
N LYS A 175 10.25 -8.29 -20.61
CA LYS A 175 11.45 -9.00 -20.13
C LYS A 175 12.27 -9.66 -21.24
N ARG A 176 11.88 -9.52 -22.51
CA ARG A 176 12.60 -10.03 -23.68
C ARG A 176 13.45 -8.95 -24.32
#